data_AF-A0A5K0VY95-F1
#
_entry.id   AF-A0A5K0VY95-F1
#
_cell.length_a   1.000
_cell.length_b   1.000
_cell.length_c   1.000
_cell.angle_alpha   90.00
_cell.angle_beta   90.00
_cell.angle_gamma   90.00
#
_symmetry.space_group_name_H-M   'P 1'
#
loop_
_entity.id
_entity.type
_entity.pdbx_description
1 polymer ?
#
loop_
_entity_poly.entity_id
_entity_poly.type
_entity_poly.pdbx_seq_one_letter_code
_entity_poly.pdbx_strand_id
1 'polypeptide(L)'
;MFVQQSYENPREATGRISCTNCHLGNKPVDIEVPQAVLPDIVFEAVVRIPYDMQLKQILANGKKGGLNVGAVLILPEGFELAPPNRISPEMKEKISNLSFQSYRPNKKNILVVGWALFLVKNIVKSSFPSFL
;
A
#
# COMPACT_ATOMS: atom_id res chain seq x y z
N MET A 1 6.00 -6.54 -7.65
CA MET A 1 7.06 -7.26 -8.38
C MET A 1 7.42 -6.60 -9.72
N PHE A 2 6.57 -6.63 -10.75
CA PHE A 2 6.94 -6.11 -12.09
C PHE A 2 7.42 -4.64 -12.06
N VAL A 3 6.65 -3.76 -11.41
CA VAL A 3 7.04 -2.34 -11.28
C VAL A 3 8.39 -2.18 -10.57
N GLN A 4 8.66 -2.96 -9.51
CA GLN A 4 9.94 -2.94 -8.81
C GLN A 4 11.10 -3.37 -9.72
N GLN A 5 10.89 -4.32 -10.64
CA GLN A 5 11.97 -4.77 -11.52
C GLN A 5 12.24 -3.78 -12.66
N SER A 6 11.19 -3.12 -13.16
CA SER A 6 11.28 -2.28 -14.36
C SER A 6 11.53 -0.80 -14.08
N TYR A 7 11.21 -0.31 -12.87
CA TYR A 7 11.29 1.10 -12.53
C TYR A 7 12.06 1.31 -11.23
N GLU A 8 13.01 2.24 -11.24
CA GLU A 8 13.76 2.57 -10.02
C GLU A 8 12.94 3.40 -9.03
N ASN A 9 12.06 4.26 -9.55
CA ASN A 9 11.09 5.00 -8.75
C ASN A 9 9.68 4.70 -9.29
N PRO A 10 8.72 4.30 -8.44
CA PRO A 10 7.35 4.04 -8.88
C PRO A 10 6.55 5.30 -9.23
N ARG A 11 7.05 6.49 -8.90
CA ARG A 11 6.43 7.78 -9.22
C ARG A 11 7.31 8.57 -10.18
N GLU A 12 6.74 8.90 -11.33
CA GLU A 12 7.35 9.74 -12.35
C GLU A 12 7.35 11.22 -11.91
N ALA A 13 8.16 12.06 -12.56
CA ALA A 13 8.23 13.50 -12.27
C ALA A 13 6.88 14.21 -12.48
N THR A 14 6.03 13.68 -13.36
CA THR A 14 4.65 14.15 -13.59
C THR A 14 3.70 13.83 -12.44
N GLY A 15 4.12 13.00 -11.49
CA GLY A 15 3.29 12.45 -10.42
C GLY A 15 2.55 11.17 -10.80
N ARG A 16 2.64 10.72 -12.06
CA ARG A 16 2.06 9.46 -12.53
C ARG A 16 2.75 8.26 -11.88
N ILE A 17 1.95 7.24 -11.53
CA ILE A 17 2.46 5.98 -10.95
C ILE A 17 2.70 4.96 -12.05
N SER A 18 3.86 4.32 -12.05
CA SER A 18 4.31 3.40 -13.12
C SER A 18 3.42 2.16 -13.31
N CYS A 19 2.56 1.83 -12.33
CA CYS A 19 1.52 0.80 -12.48
C CYS A 19 0.60 1.06 -13.69
N THR A 20 0.39 2.33 -14.04
CA THR A 20 -0.47 2.75 -15.15
C THR A 20 0.13 2.51 -16.54
N ASN A 21 1.40 2.09 -16.63
CA ASN A 21 2.01 1.67 -17.90
C ASN A 21 1.54 0.28 -18.35
N CYS A 22 0.91 -0.48 -17.44
CA CYS A 22 0.28 -1.77 -17.76
C CYS A 22 -1.22 -1.78 -17.40
N HIS A 23 -1.60 -1.17 -16.26
CA HIS A 23 -2.99 -1.05 -15.84
C HIS A 23 -3.62 0.22 -16.44
N LEU A 24 -4.14 0.08 -17.66
CA LEU A 24 -4.67 1.21 -18.44
C LEU A 24 -6.07 1.68 -17.98
N GLY A 25 -6.78 0.84 -17.23
CA GLY A 25 -8.08 1.20 -16.67
C GLY A 25 -7.94 2.18 -15.51
N ASN A 26 -8.69 3.29 -15.56
CA ASN A 26 -8.75 4.26 -14.48
C ASN A 26 -9.93 3.92 -13.54
N LYS A 27 -9.64 3.77 -12.25
CA LYS A 27 -10.63 3.65 -11.17
C LYS A 27 -10.19 4.52 -9.99
N PRO A 28 -11.14 5.17 -9.30
CA PRO A 28 -10.81 5.97 -8.13
C PRO A 28 -10.25 5.10 -7.02
N VAL A 29 -9.37 5.68 -6.21
CA VAL A 29 -8.84 5.11 -4.98
C VAL A 29 -8.85 6.20 -3.92
N ASP A 30 -9.21 5.85 -2.69
CA ASP A 30 -9.25 6.78 -1.57
C ASP A 30 -8.21 6.40 -0.52
N ILE A 31 -7.68 7.40 0.18
CA ILE A 31 -6.78 7.22 1.30
C ILE A 31 -7.24 8.07 2.48
N GLU A 32 -7.37 7.43 3.64
CA GLU A 32 -7.66 8.08 4.91
C GLU A 32 -6.45 7.93 5.83
N VAL A 33 -5.98 9.05 6.36
CA VAL A 33 -4.89 9.13 7.34
C VAL A 33 -5.30 10.11 8.44
N PRO A 34 -4.74 9.99 9.66
CA PRO A 34 -4.92 11.01 10.68
C PRO A 34 -4.46 12.37 10.19
N GLN A 35 -5.15 13.42 10.63
CA GLN A 35 -4.80 14.80 10.26
C GLN A 35 -3.40 15.20 10.75
N ALA A 36 -2.97 14.67 11.89
CA ALA A 36 -1.64 14.86 12.43
C ALA A 36 -1.20 13.60 13.20
N VAL A 37 0.11 13.36 13.23
CA VAL A 37 0.74 12.27 13.99
C VAL A 37 1.93 12.83 14.75
N LEU A 38 2.14 12.34 15.97
CA LEU A 38 3.31 12.69 16.75
C LEU A 38 4.55 11.91 16.27
N PRO A 39 5.77 12.37 16.61
CA PRO A 39 6.99 11.61 16.37
C PRO A 39 6.97 10.24 17.06
N ASP A 40 7.58 9.23 16.44
CA ASP A 40 7.65 7.84 16.93
C ASP A 40 6.30 7.12 17.15
N ILE A 41 5.19 7.68 16.68
CA ILE A 41 3.86 7.06 16.82
C ILE A 41 3.51 6.19 15.61
N VAL A 42 2.86 5.06 15.92
CA VAL A 42 2.26 4.15 14.95
C VAL A 42 0.83 4.60 14.66
N PHE A 43 0.47 4.69 13.38
CA PHE A 43 -0.88 5.04 12.94
C PHE A 43 -1.33 4.17 11.76
N GLU A 44 -2.65 4.11 11.55
CA GLU A 44 -3.26 3.43 10.41
C GLU A 44 -3.43 4.40 9.22
N ALA A 45 -3.03 3.95 8.03
CA ALA A 45 -3.38 4.57 6.76
C ALA A 45 -4.33 3.62 6.00
N VAL A 46 -5.58 4.03 5.85
CA VAL A 46 -6.63 3.19 5.26
C VAL A 46 -6.77 3.54 3.78
N VAL A 47 -6.45 2.60 2.91
CA VAL A 47 -6.58 2.73 1.46
C VAL A 47 -7.82 1.96 1.00
N ARG A 48 -8.77 2.66 0.40
CA ARG A 48 -10.00 2.09 -0.15
C ARG A 48 -9.89 2.01 -1.66
N ILE A 49 -10.14 0.83 -2.20
CA ILE A 49 -10.11 0.58 -3.65
C ILE A 49 -11.49 0.04 -4.02
N PRO A 50 -12.45 0.92 -4.32
CA PRO A 50 -13.81 0.51 -4.64
C PRO A 50 -13.86 -0.24 -5.97
N TYR A 51 -14.51 -1.40 -5.96
CA TYR A 51 -14.86 -2.12 -7.16
C TYR A 51 -16.15 -2.91 -6.94
N ASP A 52 -16.85 -3.21 -8.03
CA ASP A 52 -18.05 -4.02 -7.99
C ASP A 52 -17.67 -5.50 -7.83
N MET A 53 -18.03 -6.08 -6.68
CA MET A 53 -17.75 -7.47 -6.34
C MET A 53 -18.54 -8.49 -7.17
N GLN A 54 -19.61 -8.06 -7.84
CA GLN A 54 -20.38 -8.94 -8.73
C GLN A 54 -19.66 -9.14 -10.08
N LEU A 55 -18.77 -8.21 -10.44
CA LEU A 55 -17.98 -8.31 -11.65
C LEU A 55 -16.86 -9.36 -11.50
N LYS A 56 -16.66 -10.12 -12.59
CA LYS A 56 -15.60 -11.12 -12.69
C LYS A 56 -14.62 -10.71 -13.80
N GLN A 57 -13.34 -10.90 -13.56
CA GLN A 57 -12.30 -10.73 -14.58
C GLN A 57 -12.00 -12.06 -15.28
N ILE A 58 -11.41 -11.98 -16.48
CA ILE A 58 -10.87 -13.14 -17.18
C ILE A 58 -9.51 -13.47 -16.55
N LEU A 59 -9.38 -14.67 -16.00
CA LEU A 59 -8.14 -15.18 -15.44
C LEU A 59 -7.19 -15.66 -16.55
N ALA A 60 -5.93 -15.92 -16.20
CA ALA A 60 -4.91 -16.40 -17.14
C ALA A 60 -5.29 -17.71 -17.87
N ASN A 61 -6.16 -18.53 -17.29
CA ASN A 61 -6.69 -19.76 -17.90
C ASN A 61 -7.93 -19.53 -18.78
N GLY A 62 -8.33 -18.27 -19.02
CA GLY A 62 -9.50 -17.90 -19.81
C GLY A 62 -10.85 -17.98 -19.07
N LYS A 63 -10.90 -18.49 -17.84
CA LYS A 63 -12.14 -18.57 -17.05
C LYS A 63 -12.43 -17.26 -16.32
N LYS A 64 -13.71 -17.02 -15.98
CA LYS A 64 -14.12 -15.88 -15.16
C LYS A 64 -13.85 -16.15 -13.67
N GLY A 65 -13.20 -15.21 -12.99
CA GLY A 65 -12.89 -15.28 -11.56
C GLY A 65 -12.92 -13.92 -10.85
N GLY A 66 -12.62 -13.92 -9.55
CA GLY A 66 -12.58 -12.71 -8.73
C GLY A 66 -11.44 -11.77 -9.12
N LEU A 67 -11.58 -10.50 -8.72
CA LEU A 67 -10.53 -9.50 -8.87
C LEU A 67 -9.55 -9.58 -7.70
N ASN A 68 -8.27 -9.36 -8.00
CA ASN A 68 -7.23 -9.18 -6.99
C ASN A 68 -6.83 -7.72 -6.94
N VAL A 69 -6.57 -7.22 -5.73
CA VAL A 69 -6.18 -5.84 -5.50
C VAL A 69 -4.77 -5.77 -4.95
N GLY A 70 -4.00 -4.76 -5.37
CA GLY A 70 -2.68 -4.43 -4.83
C GLY A 70 -2.47 -2.92 -4.86
N ALA A 71 -1.53 -2.43 -4.06
CA ALA A 71 -1.27 -1.01 -3.93
C ALA A 71 0.22 -0.70 -3.81
N VAL A 72 0.60 0.51 -4.24
CA VAL A 72 1.91 1.10 -3.93
C VAL A 72 1.64 2.36 -3.11
N LEU A 73 2.07 2.35 -1.85
CA LEU A 73 1.95 3.48 -0.93
C LEU A 73 3.29 4.18 -0.81
N ILE A 74 3.35 5.45 -1.21
CA ILE A 74 4.55 6.28 -1.14
C ILE A 74 4.38 7.24 0.03
N LEU A 75 5.16 7.02 1.08
CA LEU A 75 5.15 7.83 2.29
C LEU A 75 6.26 8.88 2.24
N PRO A 76 6.14 9.98 3.03
CA PRO A 76 7.24 10.91 3.22
C PRO A 76 8.49 10.21 3.75
N GLU A 77 9.66 10.81 3.55
CA GLU A 77 10.90 10.30 4.13
C GLU A 77 10.80 10.27 5.66
N GLY A 78 11.45 9.28 6.28
CA GLY A 78 11.34 9.01 7.72
C GLY A 78 10.08 8.23 8.13
N PHE A 79 9.14 7.97 7.22
CA PHE A 79 8.06 7.03 7.50
C PHE A 79 8.43 5.63 7.02
N GLU A 80 8.05 4.61 7.78
CA GLU A 80 8.24 3.21 7.40
C GLU A 80 7.12 2.34 7.96
N LEU A 81 7.07 1.07 7.52
CA LEU A 81 6.14 0.10 8.09
C LEU A 81 6.45 -0.09 9.58
N ALA A 82 5.42 -0.03 10.43
CA ALA A 82 5.62 -0.25 11.86
C ALA A 82 6.18 -1.66 12.14
N PRO A 83 7.17 -1.80 13.04
CA PRO A 83 7.71 -3.10 13.37
C PRO A 83 6.68 -3.94 14.13
N PRO A 84 6.67 -5.29 13.98
CA PRO A 84 5.61 -6.15 14.53
C PRO A 84 5.39 -6.03 16.05
N ASN A 85 6.43 -5.66 16.81
CA ASN A 85 6.38 -5.47 18.25
C ASN A 85 5.68 -4.16 18.69
N ARG A 86 5.46 -3.22 17.77
CA ARG A 86 4.78 -1.94 18.03
C ARG A 86 3.34 -1.93 17.51
N ILE A 87 2.88 -3.03 16.93
CA ILE A 87 1.52 -3.18 16.40
C ILE A 87 0.64 -3.84 17.47
N SER A 88 -0.48 -3.19 17.83
CA SER A 88 -1.43 -3.76 18.78
C SER A 88 -2.08 -5.03 18.21
N PRO A 89 -2.54 -5.97 19.07
CA PRO A 89 -3.20 -7.20 18.61
C PRO A 89 -4.39 -6.93 17.66
N GLU A 90 -5.20 -5.92 17.97
CA GLU A 90 -6.34 -5.51 17.15
C GLU A 90 -5.92 -5.05 15.75
N MET A 91 -4.86 -4.25 15.66
CA MET A 91 -4.31 -3.81 14.37
C MET A 91 -3.71 -4.98 13.58
N LYS A 92 -3.03 -5.90 14.28
CA LYS A 92 -2.40 -7.08 13.69
C LYS A 92 -3.43 -8.01 13.03
N GLU A 93 -4.60 -8.17 13.65
CA GLU A 93 -5.70 -8.96 13.08
C GLU A 93 -6.20 -8.34 11.77
N LYS A 94 -6.39 -7.01 11.74
CA LYS A 94 -6.85 -6.26 10.55
C LYS A 94 -5.90 -6.38 9.35
N ILE A 95 -4.59 -6.51 9.59
CA ILE A 95 -3.58 -6.59 8.53
C ILE A 95 -3.06 -8.01 8.27
N SER A 96 -3.59 -9.02 8.96
CA SER A 96 -3.09 -10.40 8.91
C SER A 96 -3.11 -11.03 7.51
N ASN A 97 -4.04 -10.59 6.66
CA ASN A 97 -4.19 -11.06 5.28
C ASN A 97 -3.38 -10.23 4.27
N LEU A 98 -2.62 -9.23 4.73
CA LEU A 98 -1.86 -8.33 3.88
C LEU A 98 -0.37 -8.68 3.94
N SER A 99 0.27 -8.70 2.77
CA SER A 99 1.71 -8.81 2.66
C SER A 99 2.30 -7.46 2.29
N PHE A 100 3.13 -6.92 3.17
CA PHE A 100 3.86 -5.68 2.95
C PHE A 100 5.29 -5.98 2.53
N GLN A 101 5.76 -5.26 1.52
CA GLN A 101 7.14 -5.33 1.04
C GLN A 101 7.65 -3.92 0.82
N SER A 102 8.89 -3.63 1.20
CA SER A 102 9.54 -2.38 0.78
C SER A 102 9.78 -2.41 -0.73
N TYR A 103 9.63 -1.28 -1.40
CA TYR A 103 9.85 -1.17 -2.83
C TYR A 103 11.29 -1.56 -3.22
N ARG A 104 12.25 -1.12 -2.41
CA ARG A 104 13.67 -1.46 -2.45
C ARG A 104 14.22 -1.62 -1.02
N PRO A 105 15.35 -2.32 -0.81
CA PRO A 105 15.97 -2.42 0.51
C PRO A 105 16.28 -1.06 1.17
N ASN A 106 16.62 -0.04 0.36
CA ASN A 106 16.93 1.31 0.80
C ASN A 106 15.74 2.29 0.75
N LYS A 107 14.56 1.87 0.26
CA LYS A 107 13.34 2.71 0.14
C LYS A 107 12.25 2.17 1.06
N LYS A 108 12.46 2.30 2.37
CA LYS A 108 11.53 1.80 3.40
C LYS A 108 10.22 2.59 3.50
N ASN A 109 10.22 3.82 3.02
CA ASN A 109 9.03 4.68 2.95
C ASN A 109 8.10 4.37 1.77
N ILE A 110 8.50 3.45 0.88
CA ILE A 110 7.68 3.04 -0.24
C ILE A 110 7.26 1.59 -0.02
N LEU A 111 5.97 1.38 0.23
CA LEU A 111 5.40 0.08 0.54
C LEU A 111 4.64 -0.46 -0.66
N VAL A 112 4.93 -1.70 -1.03
CA VAL A 112 4.17 -2.49 -2.00
C VAL A 112 3.31 -3.46 -1.21
N VAL A 113 2.00 -3.39 -1.41
CA VAL A 113 1.05 -4.29 -0.77
C VAL A 113 0.53 -5.28 -1.79
N GLY A 114 0.71 -6.56 -1.47
CA GLY A 114 0.27 -7.68 -2.26
C GLY A 114 -1.24 -7.92 -2.19
N TRP A 115 -1.67 -9.03 -2.79
CA TRP A 115 -3.07 -9.40 -2.96
C TRP A 115 -3.89 -9.28 -1.68
N ALA A 116 -4.79 -8.30 -1.69
CA ALA A 116 -5.82 -8.12 -0.68
C ALA A 116 -7.19 -8.39 -1.32
N LEU A 117 -8.09 -9.05 -0.57
CA LEU A 117 -9.48 -9.21 -0.99
C LEU A 117 -10.27 -7.89 -0.87
N PHE A 118 -9.91 -7.01 0.08
CA PHE A 118 -10.61 -5.75 0.35
C PHE A 118 -9.67 -4.70 0.96
N LEU A 119 -10.18 -3.46 1.08
CA LEU A 119 -9.69 -2.34 1.91
C LEU A 119 -8.29 -2.55 2.52
N VAL A 120 -7.29 -1.90 1.93
CA VAL A 120 -5.90 -2.08 2.32
C VAL A 120 -5.62 -1.15 3.50
N LYS A 121 -5.58 -1.70 4.72
CA LYS A 121 -5.07 -0.97 5.88
C LYS A 121 -3.56 -1.13 5.98
N ASN A 122 -2.85 -0.02 6.03
CA ASN A 122 -1.40 0.01 6.22
C ASN A 122 -1.11 0.54 7.62
N ILE A 123 -0.02 0.07 8.21
CA ILE A 123 0.42 0.57 9.52
C ILE A 123 1.75 1.26 9.33
N VAL A 124 1.76 2.55 9.60
CA VAL A 124 2.90 3.40 9.35
C VAL A 124 3.42 3.94 10.68
N LYS A 125 4.74 3.98 10.81
CA LYS A 125 5.44 4.63 11.91
C LYS A 125 6.18 5.85 11.39
N SER A 126 6.08 6.98 12.08
CA SER A 126 6.99 8.11 11.90
C SER A 126 8.30 7.82 12.65
N SER A 127 9.46 7.96 12.01
CA SER A 127 10.77 7.70 12.63
C SER A 127 11.50 8.96 13.10
N PHE A 128 10.83 10.12 13.03
CA PHE A 128 11.43 11.36 13.52
C PHE A 128 11.71 11.25 15.03
N PRO A 129 12.94 11.54 15.49
CA PRO A 129 13.18 11.71 16.91
C PRO A 129 12.33 12.88 17.40
N SER A 130 11.72 12.73 18.57
CA SER A 130 11.08 13.83 19.27
C SER A 130 12.13 14.93 19.44
N PHE A 131 11.96 16.07 18.76
CA PHE A 131 12.72 17.28 19.05
C PHE A 131 12.14 17.88 20.34
N LEU A 132 12.42 17.24 21.47
CA LEU A 132 12.24 17.75 22.82
C LEU A 132 13.54 17.51 23.59
#